data_AF-A0A329IS85-F1
#
_entry.id   AF-A0A329IS85-F1
#
_cell.length_a   1.000
_cell.length_b   1.000
_cell.length_c   1.000
_cell.angle_alpha   90.00
_cell.angle_beta   90.00
_cell.angle_gamma   90.00
#
_symmetry.space_group_name_H-M   'P 1'
#
loop_
_entity.id
_entity.type
_entity.pdbx_description
1 polymer ?
#
loop_
_entity_poly.entity_id
_entity_poly.type
_entity_poly.pdbx_seq_one_letter_code
_entity_poly.pdbx_strand_id
1 'polypeptide(L)' 'MPQRLIDSPNALELIKELDDATEQMMALGVDQVGSPQWQVVFDRQQRAFRNWRDYLYLKADEKPPAHLLNIA' A
#
# COMPACT_ATOMS: atom_id res chain seq x y z
N MET A 1 -20.13 11.87 21.22
CA MET A 1 -19.50 10.80 20.42
C MET A 1 -18.43 11.49 19.57
N PRO A 2 -17.12 11.29 19.79
CA PRO A 2 -16.15 11.92 18.92
C PRO A 2 -16.21 11.23 17.56
N GLN A 3 -16.44 12.03 16.52
CA GLN A 3 -16.36 11.60 15.12
C GLN A 3 -14.96 11.02 14.91
N ARG A 4 -14.86 9.72 14.63
CA ARG A 4 -13.65 9.15 14.03
C ARG A 4 -13.53 9.81 12.67
N LEU A 5 -12.68 10.84 12.57
CA LEU A 5 -12.06 11.23 11.33
C LEU A 5 -11.56 9.92 10.73
N ILE A 6 -12.24 9.46 9.68
CA ILE A 6 -11.74 8.35 8.88
C ILE A 6 -10.57 9.00 8.16
N ASP A 7 -9.40 8.98 8.81
CA ASP A 7 -8.18 9.48 8.23
C ASP A 7 -8.00 8.73 6.92
N SER A 8 -8.15 9.47 5.82
CA SER A 8 -7.93 8.95 4.49
C SER A 8 -6.51 8.35 4.49
N PRO A 9 -6.30 7.14 3.92
CA PRO A 9 -5.01 6.47 4.00
C PRO A 9 -3.89 7.44 3.59
N ASN A 10 -2.92 7.66 4.48
CA ASN A 10 -1.84 8.59 4.20
C ASN A 10 -0.85 7.92 3.25
N ALA A 11 -0.63 8.52 2.07
CA ALA A 11 0.30 8.00 1.07
C ALA A 11 1.69 7.73 1.65
N LEU A 12 2.16 8.61 2.55
CA LEU A 12 3.48 8.48 3.18
C LEU A 12 3.55 7.27 4.10
N GLU A 13 2.47 6.96 4.84
CA GLU A 13 2.42 5.78 5.71
C GLU A 13 2.37 4.49 4.89
N LEU A 14 1.62 4.50 3.78
CA LEU A 14 1.54 3.34 2.87
C LEU A 14 2.87 3.05 2.19
N ILE A 15 3.56 4.08 1.70
CA ILE A 15 4.90 3.94 1.10
C ILE A 15 5.89 3.48 2.16
N LYS A 16 5.88 4.08 3.36
CA LYS A 16 6.76 3.67 4.45
C LYS A 16 6.57 2.21 4.83
N GLU A 17 5.32 1.75 4.98
CA GLU A 17 5.06 0.34 5.30
C GLU A 17 5.49 -0.61 4.17
N LEU A 18 5.34 -0.19 2.90
CA LEU A 18 5.83 -0.96 1.75
C LEU A 18 7.36 -1.08 1.75
N ASP A 19 8.06 0.02 2.05
CA ASP A 19 9.52 0.04 2.16
C ASP A 19 9.98 -0.84 3.32
N ASP A 20 9.43 -0.64 4.53
CA ASP A 20 9.77 -1.41 5.73
C ASP A 20 9.53 -2.93 5.53
N ALA A 21 8.43 -3.30 4.88
CA ALA A 21 8.10 -4.70 4.61
C ALA A 21 9.03 -5.31 3.55
N THR A 22 9.42 -4.53 2.54
CA THR A 22 10.36 -4.98 1.51
C THR A 22 11.76 -5.14 2.09
N GLU A 23 12.21 -4.21 2.94
CA GLU A 23 13.50 -4.31 3.64
C GLU A 23 13.57 -5.56 4.51
N GLN A 24 12.52 -5.85 5.29
CA GLN A 24 12.46 -7.07 6.12
C GLN A 24 12.47 -8.35 5.30
N MET A 25 11.81 -8.34 4.13
CA MET A 25 11.84 -9.48 3.21
C MET A 25 13.24 -9.67 2.60
N MET A 26 13.91 -8.58 2.21
CA MET A 26 15.27 -8.62 1.65
C MET A 26 16.34 -8.95 2.71
N ALA A 27 16.09 -8.63 3.98
CA ALA A 27 16.97 -8.97 5.08
C ALA A 27 17.00 -10.48 5.38
N LEU A 28 16.01 -11.25 4.90
CA LEU A 28 16.07 -12.71 4.97
C LEU A 28 17.08 -13.27 3.96
N GLY A 29 17.98 -14.09 4.47
CA GLY A 29 18.92 -14.84 3.63
C GLY A 29 18.18 -15.79 2.69
N VAL A 30 18.78 -16.06 1.52
CA VAL A 30 18.21 -16.93 0.49
C VAL A 30 17.96 -18.35 1.02
N ASP A 31 18.75 -18.79 2.01
CA ASP A 31 18.60 -20.05 2.73
C ASP A 31 17.28 -20.18 3.50
N GLN A 32 16.64 -19.05 3.81
CA GLN A 32 15.36 -19.00 4.53
C GLN A 32 14.15 -18.95 3.59
N VAL A 33 14.35 -18.87 2.27
CA VAL A 33 13.26 -18.85 1.29
C VAL A 33 12.46 -20.15 1.37
N GLY A 34 11.13 -20.02 1.46
CA GLY A 34 10.22 -21.16 1.66
C GLY A 34 10.07 -21.61 3.12
N SER A 35 10.80 -21.02 4.06
CA SER A 35 10.57 -21.22 5.49
C SER A 35 9.29 -20.51 5.97
N PRO A 36 8.75 -20.88 7.15
CA PRO A 36 7.65 -20.14 7.76
C PRO A 36 7.96 -18.65 7.97
N GLN A 37 9.22 -18.32 8.31
CA GLN A 37 9.64 -16.93 8.50
C GLN A 37 9.59 -16.13 7.19
N TRP A 38 9.98 -16.76 6.09
CA TRP A 38 9.84 -16.18 4.76
C TRP A 38 8.38 -15.91 4.41
N GLN A 39 7.48 -16.85 4.71
CA GLN A 39 6.05 -16.66 4.45
C GLN A 39 5.48 -15.45 5.21
N VAL A 40 5.89 -15.24 6.46
CA VAL A 40 5.43 -14.09 7.27
C VAL A 40 5.83 -12.76 6.65
N VAL A 41 7.10 -12.59 6.27
CA VAL A 41 7.56 -11.32 5.68
C VAL A 41 7.04 -11.13 4.26
N PHE A 42 6.90 -12.22 3.49
CA PHE A 42 6.29 -12.21 2.18
C PHE A 42 4.83 -11.75 2.25
N ASP A 43 4.04 -12.34 3.17
CA ASP A 43 2.63 -11.98 3.35
C ASP A 43 2.46 -10.52 3.78
N ARG A 44 3.39 -10.00 4.59
CA ARG A 44 3.44 -8.59 4.98
C ARG A 44 3.72 -7.70 3.76
N GLN A 45 4.76 -8.00 2.99
CA GLN A 45 5.14 -7.22 1.80
C GLN A 45 4.00 -7.21 0.76
N GLN A 46 3.40 -8.36 0.50
CA GLN A 46 2.27 -8.48 -0.42
C GLN A 46 1.04 -7.69 0.05
N ARG A 47 0.78 -7.65 1.35
CA ARG A 47 -0.31 -6.84 1.92
C ARG A 47 -0.02 -5.34 1.79
N ALA A 48 1.20 -4.90 2.10
CA ALA A 48 1.61 -3.51 1.95
C ALA A 48 1.50 -3.06 0.49
N PHE A 49 1.96 -3.89 -0.45
CA PHE A 49 1.86 -3.63 -1.88
C PHE A 49 0.41 -3.49 -2.35
N ARG A 50 -0.49 -4.40 -1.93
CA ARG A 50 -1.92 -4.30 -2.26
C ARG A 50 -2.54 -3.01 -1.73
N ASN A 51 -2.26 -2.66 -0.48
CA ASN A 51 -2.80 -1.43 0.12
C ASN A 51 -2.31 -0.18 -0.62
N TRP A 52 -1.04 -0.12 -1.00
CA TRP A 52 -0.49 0.97 -1.80
C TRP A 52 -1.14 1.05 -3.19
N ARG A 53 -1.27 -0.09 -3.87
CA ARG A 53 -1.92 -0.17 -5.18
C ARG A 53 -3.38 0.28 -5.10
N ASP A 54 -4.13 -0.17 -4.10
CA ASP A 54 -5.54 0.17 -3.94
C ASP A 54 -5.70 1.69 -3.64
N TYR A 55 -4.77 2.28 -2.89
CA TYR A 55 -4.68 3.73 -2.72
C TYR A 55 -4.43 4.48 -4.04
N LEU A 56 -3.50 3.99 -4.87
CA LEU A 56 -3.23 4.59 -6.18
C LEU A 56 -4.45 4.54 -7.10
N TYR A 57 -5.21 3.44 -7.09
CA TYR A 57 -6.46 3.35 -7.85
C TYR A 57 -7.51 4.32 -7.34
N LEU A 58 -7.71 4.43 -6.02
CA LEU A 58 -8.61 5.42 -5.43
C LEU A 58 -8.23 6.85 -5.86
N LYS A 59 -6.94 7.19 -5.82
CA LYS A 59 -6.44 8.50 -6.27
C LYS A 59 -6.54 8.72 -7.77
N ALA A 60 -6.45 7.67 -8.58
CA ALA A 60 -6.67 7.76 -10.02
C ALA A 60 -8.14 8.02 -10.36
N ASP A 61 -9.07 7.39 -9.62
CA ASP A 61 -10.52 7.56 -9.75
C ASP A 61 -11.02 8.90 -9.19
N GLU A 62 -10.27 9.55 -8.28
CA GLU A 62 -10.54 10.93 -7.83
C GLU A 62 -10.33 11.99 -8.94
N LYS A 63 -9.81 11.62 -10.13
CA LYS A 63 -9.82 12.51 -11.28
C LYS A 63 -11.28 12.80 -11.68
N PRO A 64 -11.67 14.07 -11.87
CA PRO A 64 -13.03 14.36 -12.31
C PRO A 64 -13.25 13.63 -13.64
N PRO A 65 -14.39 12.93 -13.80
CA PRO A 65 -14.69 12.28 -15.05
C PRO A 65 -14.63 13.33 -16.17
N ALA A 66 -13.99 12.98 -17.29
CA ALA A 66 -13.62 13.93 -18.36
C ALA A 66 -14.80 14.79 -18.88
N HIS A 67 -16.04 14.36 -18.66
CA HIS A 67 -17.25 15.14 -18.98
C HIS A 67 -17.42 16.43 -18.14
N LEU A 68 -16.71 16.59 -17.02
CA LEU A 68 -16.65 17.82 -16.23
C LEU A 68 -15.52 18.77 -16.68
N LEU A 69 -14.68 18.36 -17.64
CA LEU A 69 -13.63 19.19 -18.24
C LEU A 69 -14.09 19.90 -19.52
N ASN A 70 -15.40 19.90 -19.83
CA ASN A 70 -15.94 20.75 -20.90
C ASN A 70 -15.90 22.23 -20.47
N ILE A 71 -14.83 22.90 -20.87
CA ILE A 71 -14.85 24.35 -21.09
C ILE A 71 -15.01 24.54 -22.60
N ALA A 72 -16.15 25.15 -22.97
CA ALA A 72 -16.66 25.45 -24.33
C ALA A 72 -17.70 24.46 -24.89
#